data_AF-A0A2V6WWW6-F1
#
_entry.id   AF-A0A2V6WWW6-F1
#
_cell.length_a   1.000
_cell.length_b   1.000
_cell.length_c   1.000
_cell.angle_alpha   90.00
_cell.angle_beta   90.00
_cell.angle_gamma   90.00
#
_symmetry.space_group_name_H-M   'P 1'
#
loop_
_entity.id
_entity.type
_entity.pdbx_description
1 polymer ?
#
loop_
_entity_poly.entity_id
_entity_poly.type
_entity_poly.pdbx_seq_one_letter_code
_entity_poly.pdbx_strand_id
1 'polypeptide(L)' 'ADILMYKPRWVPVGIDQVPHVELTREVARRFNHTFGAVFPEPEAKLTEIPKVPGTDGRKMSKSFDNAIY' A
#
# COMPACT_ATOMS: atom_id res chain seq x y z
N ALA A 1 8.00 -0.50 -8.29
CA ALA A 1 8.96 -1.61 -8.32
C ALA A 1 9.01 -2.34 -6.97
N ASP A 2 8.86 -1.60 -5.87
CA ASP A 2 9.06 -2.07 -4.49
C ASP A 2 8.12 -3.21 -4.06
N ILE A 3 6.90 -3.27 -4.60
CA ILE A 3 5.97 -4.38 -4.31
C ILE A 3 6.39 -5.64 -5.08
N LEU A 4 6.42 -5.61 -6.41
CA LEU A 4 6.58 -6.82 -7.25
C LEU A 4 7.95 -7.48 -7.13
N MET A 5 9.00 -6.72 -6.80
CA MET A 5 10.37 -7.25 -6.66
C MET A 5 10.46 -8.37 -5.62
N TYR A 6 9.69 -8.27 -4.53
CA TYR A 6 9.67 -9.27 -3.46
C TYR A 6 8.60 -10.36 -3.63
N LYS A 7 7.84 -10.33 -4.73
CA LYS A 7 6.76 -11.28 -5.03
C LYS A 7 5.78 -11.51 -3.86
N PRO A 8 5.25 -10.45 -3.21
CA PRO A 8 4.36 -10.60 -2.09
C PRO A 8 2.99 -11.11 -2.56
N ARG A 9 2.34 -11.90 -1.69
CA ARG A 9 0.93 -12.28 -1.87
C ARG A 9 -0.03 -11.20 -1.38
N TRP A 10 0.38 -10.44 -0.35
CA TRP A 10 -0.44 -9.40 0.28
C TRP A 10 0.39 -8.16 0.58
N VAL A 11 -0.25 -6.99 0.51
CA VAL A 11 0.35 -5.70 0.88
C VAL A 11 -0.57 -5.03 1.90
N PRO A 12 -0.13 -4.83 3.16
CA PRO A 12 -0.91 -4.11 4.14
C PRO A 12 -0.99 -2.63 3.75
N VAL A 13 -2.21 -2.14 3.54
CA VAL A 13 -2.45 -0.77 3.07
C VAL A 13 -3.68 -0.17 3.74
N GLY A 14 -3.65 1.16 3.91
CA GLY A 14 -4.85 1.93 4.21
C GLY A 14 -5.78 2.02 3.01
N ILE A 15 -7.05 2.35 3.25
CA ILE A 15 -8.09 2.50 2.21
C ILE A 15 -7.65 3.48 1.12
N ASP A 16 -6.95 4.55 1.50
CA ASP A 16 -6.43 5.59 0.60
C ASP A 16 -5.33 5.09 -0.36
N GLN A 17 -4.70 3.95 -0.05
CA GLN A 17 -3.59 3.38 -0.82
C GLN A 17 -4.01 2.18 -1.68
N VAL A 18 -5.27 1.72 -1.58
CA VAL A 18 -5.82 0.64 -2.42
C VAL A 18 -5.62 0.89 -3.93
N PRO A 19 -5.80 2.11 -4.47
CA PRO A 19 -5.58 2.36 -5.90
C PRO A 19 -4.15 2.04 -6.36
N HIS A 20 -3.14 2.24 -5.51
CA HIS A 20 -1.75 1.92 -5.85
C HIS A 20 -1.50 0.41 -5.94
N VAL A 21 -2.19 -0.38 -5.10
CA VAL A 21 -2.13 -1.84 -5.16
C VAL A 21 -2.81 -2.35 -6.43
N GLU A 22 -3.93 -1.75 -6.85
CA GLU A 22 -4.60 -2.15 -8.10
C GLU A 22 -3.74 -1.84 -9.33
N LEU A 23 -3.13 -0.65 -9.39
CA LEU A 23 -2.18 -0.32 -10.45
C LEU A 23 -1.02 -1.33 -10.51
N THR A 24 -0.54 -1.76 -9.34
CA THR A 24 0.51 -2.77 -9.25
C THR A 24 0.06 -4.14 -9.81
N ARG A 25 -1.20 -4.53 -9.57
CA ARG A 25 -1.80 -5.75 -10.13
C ARG A 25 -1.92 -5.66 -11.65
N GLU A 26 -2.34 -4.53 -12.19
CA GLU A 26 -2.39 -4.32 -13.65
C GLU A 26 -1.01 -4.45 -14.31
N VAL A 27 0.01 -3.85 -13.69
CA VAL A 27 1.40 -3.97 -14.15
C VAL A 27 1.86 -5.43 -14.12
N ALA A 28 1.57 -6.17 -13.04
CA ALA A 28 1.90 -7.59 -12.92
C ALA A 28 1.21 -8.43 -14.00
N ARG A 29 -0.09 -8.24 -14.23
CA ARG A 29 -0.87 -8.92 -15.27
C ARG A 29 -0.31 -8.64 -16.66
N ARG A 30 -0.02 -7.38 -16.97
CA ARG A 30 0.52 -6.98 -18.28
C ARG A 30 1.91 -7.56 -18.51
N PHE A 31 2.76 -7.57 -17.49
CA PHE A 31 4.08 -8.19 -17.58
C PHE A 31 3.95 -9.70 -17.82
N ASN A 32 3.12 -10.38 -17.02
CA ASN A 32 2.94 -11.82 -17.13
C ASN A 32 2.34 -12.25 -18.47
N HIS A 33 1.46 -11.45 -19.04
CA HIS A 33 0.90 -11.69 -20.36
C HIS A 33 1.97 -11.62 -21.47
N THR A 34 2.90 -10.67 -21.38
CA THR A 34 3.93 -10.46 -22.41
C THR A 34 5.12 -11.42 -22.26
N PHE A 35 5.53 -11.74 -21.03
CA PHE A 35 6.80 -12.43 -20.76
C PHE A 35 6.61 -13.79 -20.07
N GLY A 36 5.38 -14.24 -19.88
CA GLY A 36 5.05 -15.45 -19.12
C GLY A 36 4.89 -15.18 -17.62
N ALA A 37 4.36 -16.16 -16.88
CA ALA A 37 4.03 -16.00 -15.46
C ALA A 37 5.28 -15.83 -14.58
N VAL A 38 5.60 -14.59 -14.19
CA VAL A 38 6.79 -14.26 -13.39
C VAL A 38 6.42 -13.68 -12.02
N PHE A 39 5.42 -12.79 -11.99
CA PHE A 39 5.02 -12.06 -10.78
C PHE A 39 3.67 -12.57 -10.25
N PRO A 40 3.51 -12.81 -8.94
CA PRO A 40 2.19 -13.00 -8.36
C PRO A 40 1.40 -11.68 -8.39
N GLU A 41 0.08 -11.76 -8.42
CA GLU A 41 -0.78 -10.58 -8.25
C GLU A 41 -0.97 -10.29 -6.76
N PRO A 42 -0.44 -9.15 -6.24
CA PRO A 42 -0.59 -8.83 -4.83
C PRO A 42 -2.03 -8.46 -4.49
N GLU A 43 -2.49 -8.81 -3.29
CA GLU A 43 -3.78 -8.40 -2.75
C GLU A 43 -3.63 -7.29 -1.70
N ALA A 44 -4.55 -6.33 -1.68
CA ALA A 44 -4.58 -5.31 -0.64
C ALA A 44 -5.11 -5.91 0.66
N LYS A 45 -4.30 -5.85 1.73
CA LYS A 45 -4.74 -6.22 3.08
C LYS A 45 -5.09 -4.95 3.85
N LEU A 46 -6.38 -4.66 3.96
CA LEU A 46 -6.86 -3.50 4.70
C LEU A 46 -6.57 -3.67 6.20
N THR A 47 -5.99 -2.64 6.80
CA THR A 47 -5.86 -2.54 8.25
C THR A 47 -7.01 -1.71 8.78
N GLU A 48 -7.78 -2.25 9.73
CA GLU A 48 -8.93 -1.56 10.36
C GLU A 48 -8.51 -0.44 11.33
N ILE A 49 -7.21 -0.18 11.47
CA ILE A 49 -6.69 0.75 12.46
C ILE A 49 -7.07 2.18 12.03
N PRO A 50 -7.85 2.92 12.84
CA PRO A 50 -8.18 4.30 12.56
C PRO A 50 -6.91 5.14 12.55
N LYS A 51 -6.89 6.20 11.72
CA LYS A 51 -5.78 7.15 11.68
C LYS A 51 -5.55 7.71 13.09
N VAL A 52 -4.33 7.56 13.60
CA VAL A 52 -3.97 8.05 14.93
C VAL A 52 -4.05 9.59 14.93
N PRO A 53 -4.87 10.20 15.80
CA PRO A 53 -4.90 11.65 15.95
C PRO A 53 -3.63 12.15 16.63
N GLY A 54 -3.21 13.36 16.30
CA GLY A 54 -2.14 14.06 17.00
C GLY A 54 -2.52 14.42 18.43
N THR A 55 -1.56 14.91 19.20
CA THR A 55 -1.77 15.41 20.58
C THR A 55 -2.81 16.52 20.69
N ASP A 56 -3.14 17.16 19.56
CA ASP A 56 -4.10 18.25 19.41
C ASP A 56 -5.44 17.81 18.77
N GLY A 57 -5.65 16.50 18.56
CA GLY A 57 -6.87 15.93 17.97
C GLY A 57 -6.97 16.06 16.44
N ARG A 58 -6.06 16.77 15.77
CA ARG A 58 -5.99 16.83 14.30
C ARG A 58 -5.31 15.58 13.74
N LYS A 59 -5.21 15.46 12.40
CA LYS A 59 -4.36 14.43 11.78
C LYS A 59 -2.93 14.58 12.32
N MET A 60 -2.35 13.49 12.83
CA MET A 60 -0.95 13.49 13.27
C MET A 60 -0.02 13.80 12.07
N SER A 61 0.88 14.76 12.24
CA SER A 61 1.88 15.17 11.25
C SER A 61 3.08 15.81 11.93
N LYS A 62 4.29 15.49 11.47
CA LYS A 62 5.51 16.18 11.90
C LYS A 62 5.44 17.69 11.69
N SER A 63 4.76 18.13 10.62
CA SER A 63 4.61 19.54 10.27
C SER A 63 3.64 20.31 11.16
N PHE A 64 2.76 19.63 11.90
CA PHE A 64 1.82 20.25 12.83
C PHE A 64 2.33 20.29 14.27
N ASP A 65 3.57 19.83 14.49
CA ASP A 65 4.18 19.70 15.82
C ASP A 65 3.29 18.93 16.82
N ASN A 66 2.54 17.95 16.32
CA ASN A 66 1.54 17.18 17.07
C ASN A 66 1.81 15.66 17.07
N ALA A 67 3.06 15.27 16.79
CA ALA A 67 3.51 13.88 16.76
C ALA A 67 4.37 13.54 17.98
N ILE A 68 4.23 12.30 18.48
CA ILE A 68 5.08 11.72 19.53
C ILE A 68 6.11 10.80 18.84
N TYR A 69 7.38 10.90 19.21
CA TYR A 69 8.51 10.19 18.58
C TYR A 69 9.12 9.12 19.49
#